data_AF-A0A3L6L5B5-F1
#
_entry.id   AF-A0A3L6L5B5-F1
#
_cell.length_a   1.000
_cell.length_b   1.000
_cell.length_c   1.000
_cell.angle_alpha   90.00
_cell.angle_beta   90.00
_cell.angle_gamma   90.00
#
_symmetry.space_group_name_H-M   'P 1'
#
loop_
_entity.id
_entity.type
_entity.pdbx_description
1 polymer ?
#
loop_
_entity_poly.entity_id
_entity_poly.type
_entity_poly.pdbx_seq_one_letter_code
_entity_poly.pdbx_strand_id
1 'polypeptide(L)'
;MVTSTGLLSRVAAVEKAAEIAKPPPPKVVELTEAAKQLPQHIIGVTDPTKLNAQVSYFQCPPWAALPSVACHLQCTRDGVPLPALGLHRFPFYLFGRSKVCDYVLEHPSISSVHAVLVFHGGQRCFVLMDLGSTNGVKLNGNRIEKRRPLPAPVGSSIQFGFSSRVYKVQLGPPSSSKRLREEQERQEAEEGKRKCVEEDQQNGTLGDTRVSPSTSGAVSNEERTEGNVVVDRTVVESVAAETKEVVTCDGVLETSVQAGAPPPTERHFYHVLVKHKDVRRPSSLAPRNKGEKITRSRADAINLAQAILAQHKERKTWSLDEFVQVVRDFSECGSAKRDGDLGMVESGTYTEGFDTVAFSLKSGEVSAPVETELGVHLIYRVE
;
A
#
# COMPACT_ATOMS: atom_id res chain seq x y z
N MET A 1 -8.50 50.96 11.27
CA MET A 1 -9.33 49.87 10.75
C MET A 1 -8.91 48.59 11.44
N VAL A 2 -9.68 48.11 12.42
CA VAL A 2 -9.43 46.81 13.07
C VAL A 2 -10.51 45.87 12.56
N THR A 3 -10.13 44.92 11.72
CA THR A 3 -11.04 43.89 11.17
C THR A 3 -11.06 42.69 12.09
N SER A 4 -12.22 42.40 12.68
CA SER A 4 -12.44 41.22 13.51
C SER A 4 -12.34 39.94 12.67
N THR A 5 -11.32 39.13 12.92
CA THR A 5 -11.21 37.77 12.38
C THR A 5 -12.11 36.87 13.21
N GLY A 6 -13.21 36.37 12.65
CA GLY A 6 -14.20 35.51 13.31
C GLY A 6 -13.68 34.11 13.73
N LEU A 7 -12.57 34.06 14.47
CA LEU A 7 -11.99 32.87 15.07
C LEU A 7 -12.58 32.68 16.47
N LEU A 8 -13.23 31.54 16.68
CA LEU A 8 -13.71 31.11 18.00
C LEU A 8 -12.53 30.96 18.97
N SER A 9 -12.73 31.42 20.21
CA SER A 9 -11.73 31.29 21.28
C SER A 9 -11.46 29.82 21.61
N ARG A 10 -10.19 29.50 21.89
CA ARG A 10 -9.77 28.15 22.29
C ARG A 10 -10.34 27.83 23.67
N VAL A 11 -11.09 26.73 23.76
CA VAL A 11 -11.50 26.13 25.04
C VAL A 11 -10.28 25.48 25.68
N ALA A 12 -10.05 25.74 26.97
CA ALA A 12 -8.95 25.14 27.74
C ALA A 12 -9.05 23.61 27.73
N ALA A 13 -7.93 22.95 27.44
CA ALA A 13 -7.85 21.49 27.51
C ALA A 13 -7.88 21.06 28.98
N VAL A 14 -8.86 20.22 29.34
CA VAL A 14 -8.89 19.53 30.62
C VAL A 14 -7.87 18.40 30.55
N GLU A 15 -6.78 18.51 31.31
CA GLU A 15 -5.86 17.41 31.53
C GLU A 15 -6.55 16.32 32.35
N LYS A 16 -7.09 15.31 31.67
CA LYS A 16 -7.44 14.04 32.32
C LYS A 16 -6.19 13.19 32.37
N ALA A 17 -5.52 13.18 33.51
CA ALA A 17 -4.56 12.13 33.85
C ALA A 17 -5.32 10.80 33.87
N ALA A 18 -5.09 9.96 32.86
CA ALA A 18 -5.55 8.59 32.85
C ALA A 18 -4.57 7.77 33.70
N GLU A 19 -4.96 7.49 34.94
CA GLU A 19 -4.32 6.49 35.78
C GLU A 19 -4.26 5.17 35.01
N ILE A 20 -3.05 4.66 34.75
CA ILE A 20 -2.82 3.40 34.03
C ILE A 20 -3.18 2.27 35.00
N ALA A 21 -4.48 2.01 35.14
CA ALA A 21 -4.97 0.80 35.77
C ALA A 21 -4.45 -0.39 34.96
N LYS A 22 -3.75 -1.32 35.61
CA LYS A 22 -3.36 -2.60 34.99
C LYS A 22 -4.63 -3.23 34.40
N PRO A 23 -4.67 -3.52 33.08
CA PRO A 23 -5.86 -4.12 32.50
C PRO A 23 -6.13 -5.45 33.21
N PRO A 24 -7.41 -5.77 33.50
CA PRO A 24 -7.75 -7.04 34.11
C PRO A 24 -7.21 -8.19 33.23
N PRO A 25 -6.85 -9.33 33.83
CA PRO A 25 -6.39 -10.49 33.06
C PRO A 25 -7.43 -10.82 31.98
N PRO A 26 -7.00 -11.16 30.75
CA PRO A 26 -7.93 -11.46 29.67
C PRO A 26 -8.81 -12.63 30.13
N LYS A 27 -10.12 -12.39 30.23
CA LYS A 27 -11.07 -13.48 30.43
C LYS A 27 -10.91 -14.43 29.25
N VAL A 28 -10.75 -15.72 29.52
CA VAL A 28 -10.76 -16.74 28.48
C VAL A 28 -12.16 -16.72 27.86
N VAL A 29 -12.30 -16.07 26.71
CA VAL A 29 -13.59 -15.98 26.00
C VAL A 29 -13.76 -17.26 25.21
N GLU A 30 -14.67 -18.12 25.66
CA GLU A 30 -15.04 -19.31 24.91
C GLU A 30 -15.79 -18.93 23.63
N LEU A 31 -15.50 -19.67 22.55
CA LEU A 31 -16.19 -19.50 21.28
C LEU A 31 -17.62 -20.04 21.38
N THR A 32 -18.59 -19.27 20.88
CA THR A 32 -19.97 -19.72 20.71
C THR A 32 -20.06 -20.89 19.74
N GLU A 33 -21.10 -21.73 19.84
CA GLU A 33 -21.28 -22.90 18.97
C GLU A 33 -21.29 -22.55 17.48
N ALA A 34 -21.91 -21.44 17.11
CA ALA A 34 -21.91 -20.94 15.74
C ALA A 34 -20.52 -20.45 15.29
N ALA A 35 -19.71 -19.87 16.19
CA ALA A 35 -18.34 -19.48 15.87
C ALA A 35 -17.41 -20.70 15.71
N LYS A 36 -17.67 -21.79 16.44
CA LYS A 36 -16.94 -23.07 16.30
C LYS A 36 -17.14 -23.74 14.94
N GLN A 37 -18.25 -23.44 14.26
CA GLN A 37 -18.55 -23.98 12.92
C GLN A 37 -17.79 -23.26 11.79
N LEU A 38 -17.10 -22.15 12.09
CA LEU A 38 -16.30 -21.43 11.11
C LEU A 38 -15.01 -22.20 10.77
N PRO A 39 -14.46 -22.03 9.55
CA PRO A 39 -13.18 -22.63 9.19
C PRO A 39 -12.05 -22.28 10.17
N GLN A 40 -11.20 -23.27 10.49
CA GLN A 40 -10.11 -23.12 11.48
C GLN A 40 -9.14 -21.97 11.17
N HIS A 41 -8.88 -21.70 9.89
CA HIS A 41 -8.00 -20.60 9.47
C HIS A 41 -8.56 -19.20 9.79
N ILE A 42 -9.88 -19.07 10.00
CA ILE A 42 -10.50 -17.82 10.47
C ILE A 42 -10.34 -17.72 11.98
N ILE A 43 -10.73 -18.80 12.67
CA ILE A 43 -10.70 -18.89 14.13
C ILE A 43 -9.29 -18.63 14.67
N GLY A 44 -8.25 -19.13 13.99
CA GLY A 44 -6.86 -18.95 14.42
C GLY A 44 -6.29 -17.54 14.20
N VAL A 45 -6.93 -16.69 13.38
CA VAL A 45 -6.42 -15.35 13.04
C VAL A 45 -7.21 -14.23 13.72
N THR A 46 -8.51 -14.42 13.94
CA THR A 46 -9.38 -13.40 14.55
C THR A 46 -9.51 -13.59 16.07
N ASP A 47 -9.58 -12.47 16.80
CA ASP A 47 -9.88 -12.47 18.24
C ASP A 47 -11.23 -13.17 18.51
N PRO A 48 -11.30 -14.16 19.44
CA PRO A 48 -12.53 -14.89 19.75
C PRO A 48 -13.68 -13.96 20.19
N THR A 49 -13.37 -12.85 20.86
CA THR A 49 -14.35 -11.84 21.28
C THR A 49 -14.99 -11.17 20.08
N LYS A 50 -14.17 -10.83 19.08
CA LYS A 50 -14.63 -10.20 17.83
C LYS A 50 -15.47 -11.19 17.02
N LEU A 51 -15.01 -12.44 16.93
CA LEU A 51 -15.69 -13.49 16.16
C LEU A 51 -17.08 -13.80 16.73
N ASN A 52 -17.19 -13.93 18.05
CA ASN A 52 -18.47 -14.10 18.74
C ASN A 52 -19.43 -12.93 18.47
N ALA A 53 -18.92 -11.70 18.47
CA ALA A 53 -19.74 -10.53 18.18
C ALA A 53 -20.22 -10.52 16.72
N GLN A 54 -19.37 -10.92 15.75
CA GLN A 54 -19.71 -10.95 14.32
C GLN A 54 -20.80 -11.98 13.99
N VAL A 55 -20.76 -13.15 14.63
CA VAL A 55 -21.74 -14.25 14.45
C VAL A 55 -23.19 -13.80 14.68
N SER A 56 -23.40 -12.82 15.57
CA SER A 56 -24.75 -12.29 15.84
C SER A 56 -25.36 -11.51 14.66
N TYR A 57 -24.53 -10.98 13.77
CA TYR A 57 -24.96 -10.17 12.63
C TYR A 57 -25.01 -10.95 11.32
N PHE A 58 -24.07 -11.89 11.13
CA PHE A 58 -23.92 -12.62 9.89
C PHE A 58 -23.38 -14.03 10.14
N GLN A 59 -24.03 -15.01 9.55
CA GLN A 59 -23.59 -16.40 9.55
C GLN A 59 -22.98 -16.73 8.19
N CYS A 60 -21.75 -17.26 8.21
CA CYS A 60 -21.02 -17.61 7.00
C CYS A 60 -21.72 -18.76 6.28
N PRO A 61 -22.20 -18.57 5.04
CA PRO A 61 -22.90 -19.63 4.32
C PRO A 61 -21.92 -20.74 3.87
N PRO A 62 -22.41 -21.96 3.64
CA PRO A 62 -21.55 -23.12 3.31
C PRO A 62 -20.85 -22.99 1.94
N TRP A 63 -21.40 -22.19 1.03
CA TRP A 63 -20.80 -21.91 -0.28
C TRP A 63 -19.70 -20.83 -0.23
N ALA A 64 -19.51 -20.17 0.92
CA ALA A 64 -18.45 -19.19 1.09
C ALA A 64 -17.08 -19.90 1.10
N ALA A 65 -16.15 -19.37 0.33
CA ALA A 65 -14.82 -19.95 0.20
C ALA A 65 -13.76 -18.86 0.24
N LEU A 66 -12.49 -19.26 0.34
CA LEU A 66 -11.38 -18.32 0.14
C LEU A 66 -11.14 -18.07 -1.35
N PRO A 67 -10.83 -16.83 -1.76
CA PRO A 67 -10.44 -16.55 -3.13
C PRO A 67 -9.09 -17.21 -3.45
N SER A 68 -9.03 -17.93 -4.57
CA SER A 68 -7.79 -18.58 -5.04
C SER A 68 -6.77 -17.59 -5.60
N VAL A 69 -7.22 -16.38 -5.95
CA VAL A 69 -6.39 -15.33 -6.54
C VAL A 69 -6.35 -14.15 -5.58
N ALA A 70 -5.18 -13.52 -5.45
CA ALA A 70 -5.06 -12.29 -4.70
C ALA A 70 -6.06 -11.24 -5.22
N CYS A 71 -6.80 -10.63 -4.33
CA CYS A 71 -7.81 -9.63 -4.67
C CYS A 71 -7.87 -8.55 -3.59
N HIS A 72 -8.22 -7.34 -3.99
CA HIS A 72 -8.30 -6.19 -3.11
C HIS A 72 -9.43 -5.24 -3.52
N LEU A 73 -9.89 -4.42 -2.58
CA LEU A 73 -10.75 -3.27 -2.86
C LEU A 73 -9.89 -2.04 -3.02
N GLN A 74 -9.81 -1.52 -4.24
CA GLN A 74 -9.23 -0.22 -4.49
C GLN A 74 -10.19 0.86 -4.00
N CYS A 75 -9.78 1.63 -3.01
CA CYS A 75 -10.59 2.70 -2.44
C CYS A 75 -10.22 4.02 -3.11
N THR A 76 -11.22 4.81 -3.49
CA THR A 76 -11.04 6.16 -4.03
C THR A 76 -11.94 7.12 -3.26
N ARG A 77 -11.48 8.34 -3.00
CA ARG A 77 -12.24 9.40 -2.34
C ARG A 77 -12.00 10.71 -3.07
N ASP A 78 -13.04 11.29 -3.64
CA ASP A 78 -12.97 12.56 -4.37
C ASP A 78 -11.86 12.55 -5.45
N GLY A 79 -11.75 11.43 -6.20
CA GLY A 79 -10.72 11.22 -7.21
C GLY A 79 -9.34 10.80 -6.67
N VAL A 80 -9.11 10.87 -5.35
CA VAL A 80 -7.83 10.49 -4.74
C VAL A 80 -7.83 9.01 -4.37
N PRO A 81 -6.89 8.19 -4.87
CA PRO A 81 -6.77 6.79 -4.47
C PRO A 81 -6.27 6.67 -3.03
N LEU A 82 -7.00 5.91 -2.23
CA LEU A 82 -6.67 5.55 -0.86
C LEU A 82 -6.04 4.15 -0.81
N PRO A 83 -5.39 3.76 0.31
CA PRO A 83 -4.85 2.43 0.49
C PRO A 83 -5.91 1.36 0.24
N ALA A 84 -5.58 0.39 -0.60
CA ALA A 84 -6.45 -0.73 -0.93
C ALA A 84 -6.65 -1.68 0.25
N LEU A 85 -7.82 -2.30 0.31
CA LEU A 85 -8.21 -3.24 1.35
C LEU A 85 -8.09 -4.68 0.83
N GLY A 86 -7.22 -5.50 1.43
CA GLY A 86 -7.00 -6.88 0.96
C GLY A 86 -8.18 -7.81 1.26
N LEU A 87 -8.64 -8.56 0.27
CA LEU A 87 -9.79 -9.48 0.37
C LEU A 87 -9.39 -10.97 0.38
N HIS A 88 -8.11 -11.29 0.60
CA HIS A 88 -7.56 -12.63 0.40
C HIS A 88 -7.42 -13.48 1.68
N ARG A 89 -7.68 -12.89 2.85
CA ARG A 89 -7.43 -13.54 4.16
C ARG A 89 -8.62 -14.30 4.73
N PHE A 90 -9.83 -13.88 4.40
CA PHE A 90 -11.06 -14.38 5.00
C PHE A 90 -12.12 -14.63 3.91
N PRO A 91 -13.05 -15.58 4.11
CA PRO A 91 -14.11 -15.85 3.13
C PRO A 91 -15.18 -14.75 3.09
N PHE A 92 -15.31 -13.96 4.15
CA PHE A 92 -16.19 -12.79 4.17
C PHE A 92 -15.57 -11.62 4.93
N TYR A 93 -16.10 -10.43 4.69
CA TYR A 93 -15.65 -9.17 5.26
C TYR A 93 -16.85 -8.31 5.63
N LEU A 94 -16.88 -7.84 6.88
CA LEU A 94 -17.88 -6.91 7.37
C LEU A 94 -17.43 -5.45 7.22
N PHE A 95 -18.34 -4.61 6.73
CA PHE A 95 -18.15 -3.17 6.56
C PHE A 95 -19.14 -2.41 7.44
N GLY A 96 -18.63 -1.42 8.18
CA GLY A 96 -19.46 -0.60 9.05
C GLY A 96 -18.65 0.31 9.94
N ARG A 97 -19.33 1.08 10.78
CA ARG A 97 -18.70 2.04 11.71
C ARG A 97 -18.21 1.40 13.02
N SER A 98 -18.72 0.22 13.37
CA SER A 98 -18.37 -0.47 14.61
C SER A 98 -17.03 -1.21 14.50
N LYS A 99 -16.30 -1.31 15.63
CA LYS A 99 -15.04 -2.04 15.73
C LYS A 99 -15.19 -3.56 15.53
N VAL A 100 -16.42 -4.07 15.58
CA VAL A 100 -16.73 -5.48 15.26
C VAL A 100 -16.57 -5.77 13.76
N CYS A 101 -16.60 -4.75 12.90
CA CYS A 101 -16.38 -4.92 11.45
C CYS A 101 -14.91 -5.18 11.14
N ASP A 102 -14.63 -5.81 10.00
CA ASP A 102 -13.25 -6.02 9.52
C ASP A 102 -12.68 -4.75 8.93
N TYR A 103 -13.52 -4.03 8.19
CA TYR A 103 -13.20 -2.72 7.68
C TYR A 103 -14.09 -1.68 8.33
N VAL A 104 -13.49 -0.92 9.25
CA VAL A 104 -14.12 0.19 9.94
C VAL A 104 -14.17 1.40 9.02
N LEU A 105 -15.37 1.84 8.68
CA LEU A 105 -15.63 2.97 7.80
C LEU A 105 -16.07 4.18 8.61
N GLU A 106 -15.21 5.20 8.67
CA GLU A 106 -15.48 6.44 9.39
C GLU A 106 -16.37 7.38 8.57
N HIS A 107 -17.68 7.17 8.66
CA HIS A 107 -18.66 8.09 8.08
C HIS A 107 -19.97 8.07 8.87
N PRO A 108 -20.61 9.24 9.13
CA PRO A 108 -21.84 9.31 9.91
C PRO A 108 -23.02 8.61 9.24
N SER A 109 -23.06 8.58 7.91
CA SER A 109 -24.12 7.91 7.15
C SER A 109 -23.99 6.38 7.13
N ILE A 110 -22.87 5.83 7.60
CA ILE A 110 -22.62 4.38 7.59
C ILE A 110 -23.06 3.81 8.94
N SER A 111 -23.85 2.75 8.88
CA SER A 111 -24.37 2.04 10.05
C SER A 111 -23.23 1.32 10.81
N SER A 112 -23.46 0.99 12.08
CA SER A 112 -22.50 0.23 12.90
C SER A 112 -22.04 -1.05 12.20
N VAL A 113 -22.99 -1.80 11.67
CA VAL A 113 -22.81 -2.92 10.74
C VAL A 113 -23.67 -2.61 9.52
N HIS A 114 -23.06 -2.44 8.36
CA HIS A 114 -23.73 -1.85 7.20
C HIS A 114 -23.92 -2.87 6.07
N ALA A 115 -22.84 -3.56 5.71
CA ALA A 115 -22.85 -4.55 4.64
C ALA A 115 -21.84 -5.65 4.89
N VAL A 116 -22.03 -6.77 4.21
CA VAL A 116 -21.08 -7.88 4.18
C VAL A 116 -20.73 -8.21 2.73
N LEU A 117 -19.45 -8.52 2.50
CA LEU A 117 -18.95 -9.04 1.23
C LEU A 117 -18.45 -10.46 1.46
N VAL A 118 -18.95 -11.41 0.70
CA VAL A 118 -18.65 -12.84 0.84
C VAL A 118 -18.08 -13.34 -0.47
N PHE A 119 -17.02 -14.12 -0.46
CA PHE A 119 -16.50 -14.74 -1.67
C PHE A 119 -17.24 -16.06 -1.95
N HIS A 120 -17.82 -16.18 -3.14
CA HIS A 120 -18.53 -17.38 -3.56
C HIS A 120 -17.58 -18.35 -4.28
N GLY A 121 -17.36 -19.54 -3.72
CA GLY A 121 -16.42 -20.52 -4.28
C GLY A 121 -16.82 -21.03 -5.68
N GLY A 122 -18.09 -21.38 -5.87
CA GLY A 122 -18.59 -21.88 -7.16
C GLY A 122 -18.54 -20.87 -8.31
N GLN A 123 -19.08 -19.66 -8.10
CA GLN A 123 -19.11 -18.59 -9.11
C GLN A 123 -17.79 -17.81 -9.23
N ARG A 124 -16.84 -18.03 -8.31
CA ARG A 124 -15.54 -17.32 -8.23
C ARG A 124 -15.67 -15.80 -8.24
N CYS A 125 -16.75 -15.28 -7.65
CA CYS A 125 -17.01 -13.85 -7.55
C CYS A 125 -17.37 -13.46 -6.12
N PHE A 126 -17.24 -12.17 -5.81
CA PHE A 126 -17.76 -11.65 -4.55
C PHE A 126 -19.28 -11.48 -4.63
N VAL A 127 -19.93 -11.63 -3.49
CA VAL A 127 -21.36 -11.44 -3.28
C VAL A 127 -21.50 -10.39 -2.18
N LEU A 128 -22.13 -9.28 -2.52
CA LEU A 128 -22.40 -8.16 -1.63
C LEU A 128 -23.82 -8.28 -1.09
N MET A 129 -23.99 -8.04 0.21
CA MET A 129 -25.29 -8.01 0.87
C MET A 129 -25.38 -6.82 1.83
N ASP A 130 -26.45 -6.04 1.69
CA ASP A 130 -26.80 -5.00 2.66
C ASP A 130 -27.50 -5.64 3.87
N LEU A 131 -26.97 -5.42 5.08
CA LEU A 131 -27.46 -6.02 6.33
C LEU A 131 -28.64 -5.28 6.96
N GLY A 132 -29.28 -4.39 6.21
CA GLY A 132 -30.41 -3.59 6.68
C GLY A 132 -30.04 -2.15 7.02
N SER A 133 -29.05 -1.61 6.31
CA SER A 133 -28.55 -0.26 6.52
C SER A 133 -29.63 0.82 6.37
N THR A 134 -29.42 1.95 7.04
CA THR A 134 -30.34 3.10 6.96
C THR A 134 -30.27 3.76 5.58
N ASN A 135 -29.05 4.07 5.13
CA ASN A 135 -28.81 4.86 3.91
C ASN A 135 -28.63 3.99 2.66
N GLY A 136 -28.61 2.67 2.80
CA GLY A 136 -28.45 1.75 1.68
C GLY A 136 -27.01 1.61 1.22
N VAL A 137 -26.81 0.59 0.39
CA VAL A 137 -25.56 0.32 -0.34
C VAL A 137 -25.82 0.52 -1.83
N LYS A 138 -24.83 1.00 -2.58
CA LYS A 138 -24.88 1.09 -4.04
C LYS A 138 -23.83 0.18 -4.65
N LEU A 139 -24.23 -0.53 -5.71
CA LEU A 139 -23.38 -1.38 -6.53
C LEU A 139 -23.46 -0.87 -7.98
N ASN A 140 -22.32 -0.55 -8.56
CA ASN A 140 -22.18 0.05 -9.89
C ASN A 140 -23.07 1.30 -10.08
N GLY A 141 -23.15 2.14 -9.04
CA GLY A 141 -23.99 3.35 -9.01
C GLY A 141 -25.46 3.10 -8.65
N ASN A 142 -25.94 1.86 -8.77
CA ASN A 142 -27.34 1.51 -8.50
C ASN A 142 -27.53 1.09 -7.05
N ARG A 143 -28.57 1.61 -6.39
CA ARG A 143 -28.89 1.22 -5.01
C ARG A 143 -29.41 -0.23 -4.99
N ILE A 144 -28.88 -1.03 -4.07
CA ILE A 144 -29.28 -2.44 -3.93
C ILE A 144 -30.40 -2.60 -2.90
N GLU A 145 -31.14 -3.70 -3.01
CA GLU A 145 -32.15 -4.10 -2.03
C GLU A 145 -31.50 -4.63 -0.74
N LYS A 146 -32.18 -4.39 0.39
CA LYS A 146 -31.70 -4.84 1.69
C LYS A 146 -31.86 -6.35 1.82
N ARG A 147 -30.89 -7.01 2.48
CA ARG A 147 -30.84 -8.46 2.75
C ARG A 147 -30.86 -9.35 1.50
N ARG A 148 -30.61 -8.79 0.32
CA ARG A 148 -30.51 -9.53 -0.93
C ARG A 148 -29.04 -9.71 -1.31
N PRO A 149 -28.54 -10.96 -1.49
CA PRO A 149 -27.20 -11.19 -2.00
C PRO A 149 -27.14 -10.83 -3.48
N LEU A 150 -26.19 -9.98 -3.87
CA LEU A 150 -25.95 -9.60 -5.26
C LEU A 150 -24.50 -9.84 -5.65
N PRO A 151 -24.24 -10.41 -6.85
CA PRO A 151 -22.89 -10.63 -7.33
C PRO A 151 -22.19 -9.30 -7.61
N ALA A 152 -20.99 -9.15 -7.08
CA ALA A 152 -20.06 -8.06 -7.30
C ALA A 152 -18.77 -8.64 -7.93
N PRO A 153 -18.77 -8.93 -9.24
CA PRO A 153 -17.58 -9.44 -9.93
C PRO A 153 -16.44 -8.40 -9.93
N VAL A 154 -15.25 -8.85 -10.30
CA VAL A 154 -14.08 -7.97 -10.46
C VAL A 154 -14.41 -6.81 -11.40
N GLY A 155 -14.00 -5.60 -11.01
CA GLY A 155 -14.31 -4.35 -11.70
C GLY A 155 -15.52 -3.62 -11.13
N SER A 156 -16.36 -4.28 -10.32
CA SER A 156 -17.55 -3.65 -9.74
C SER A 156 -17.19 -2.57 -8.72
N SER A 157 -17.96 -1.49 -8.72
CA SER A 157 -17.82 -0.35 -7.83
C SER A 157 -18.88 -0.41 -6.72
N ILE A 158 -18.45 -0.33 -5.47
CA ILE A 158 -19.30 -0.43 -4.28
C ILE A 158 -19.22 0.89 -3.53
N GLN A 159 -20.36 1.42 -3.10
CA GLN A 159 -20.44 2.64 -2.30
C GLN A 159 -21.39 2.43 -1.11
N PHE A 160 -20.97 2.87 0.08
CA PHE A 160 -21.70 2.66 1.33
C PHE A 160 -22.33 3.98 1.81
N GLY A 161 -23.64 3.97 2.00
CA GLY A 161 -24.42 5.15 2.37
C GLY A 161 -24.15 6.35 1.46
N PHE A 162 -23.90 7.51 2.06
CA PHE A 162 -23.56 8.78 1.40
C PHE A 162 -22.06 9.10 1.48
N SER A 163 -21.22 8.09 1.71
CA SER A 163 -19.77 8.33 1.68
C SER A 163 -19.32 8.72 0.27
N SER A 164 -18.41 9.70 0.16
CA SER A 164 -17.73 9.99 -1.10
C SER A 164 -16.72 8.89 -1.53
N ARG A 165 -16.54 7.87 -0.67
CA ARG A 165 -15.62 6.76 -0.94
C ARG A 165 -16.28 5.72 -1.84
N VAL A 166 -15.58 5.36 -2.91
CA VAL A 166 -15.96 4.28 -3.84
C VAL A 166 -14.91 3.17 -3.78
N TYR A 167 -15.37 1.94 -3.61
CA TYR A 167 -14.55 0.74 -3.49
C TYR A 167 -14.70 -0.11 -4.75
N LYS A 168 -13.64 -0.23 -5.55
CA LYS A 168 -13.63 -1.04 -6.76
C LYS A 168 -12.99 -2.39 -6.48
N VAL A 169 -13.68 -3.47 -6.81
CA VAL A 169 -13.13 -4.84 -6.69
C VAL A 169 -12.06 -5.02 -7.76
N GLN A 170 -10.83 -5.35 -7.36
CA GLN A 170 -9.73 -5.61 -8.29
C GLN A 170 -9.03 -6.93 -7.99
N LEU A 171 -8.54 -7.56 -9.06
CA LEU A 171 -7.72 -8.75 -9.01
C LEU A 171 -6.24 -8.36 -8.98
N GLY A 172 -5.42 -9.17 -8.31
CA GLY A 172 -4.00 -8.95 -8.13
C GLY A 172 -3.64 -8.34 -6.76
N PRO A 173 -2.34 -8.23 -6.47
CA PRO A 173 -1.86 -7.52 -5.29
C PRO A 173 -2.25 -6.04 -5.37
N PRO A 174 -2.48 -5.36 -4.22
CA PRO A 174 -2.78 -3.94 -4.23
C PRO A 174 -1.62 -3.18 -4.86
N SER A 175 -1.90 -2.39 -5.90
CA SER A 175 -0.93 -1.48 -6.49
C SER A 175 -0.39 -0.56 -5.41
N SER A 176 0.94 -0.47 -5.29
CA SER A 176 1.57 0.42 -4.32
C SER A 176 1.06 1.85 -4.54
N SER A 177 0.90 2.62 -3.48
CA SER A 177 0.44 4.02 -3.55
C SER A 177 1.32 4.91 -4.46
N LYS A 178 2.55 4.48 -4.75
CA LYS A 178 3.43 5.09 -5.77
C LYS A 178 3.00 4.74 -7.19
N ARG A 179 2.76 3.45 -7.50
CA ARG A 179 2.25 3.00 -8.81
C ARG A 179 0.88 3.57 -9.13
N LEU A 180 0.00 3.69 -8.12
CA LEU A 180 -1.33 4.31 -8.29
C LEU A 180 -1.25 5.78 -8.75
N ARG A 181 -0.32 6.56 -8.21
CA ARG A 181 -0.09 7.95 -8.64
C ARG A 181 0.48 8.00 -10.06
N GLU A 182 1.48 7.18 -10.34
CA GLU A 182 2.10 7.10 -11.67
C GLU A 182 1.11 6.64 -12.75
N GLU A 183 0.19 5.71 -12.44
CA GLU A 183 -0.84 5.24 -13.36
C GLU A 183 -1.95 6.29 -13.57
N GLN A 184 -2.29 7.05 -12.54
CA GLN A 184 -3.24 8.16 -12.65
C GLN A 184 -2.67 9.33 -13.47
N GLU A 185 -1.40 9.69 -13.24
CA GLU A 185 -0.67 10.67 -14.07
C GLU A 185 -0.61 10.22 -15.54
N ARG A 186 -0.45 8.92 -15.81
CA ARG A 186 -0.50 8.37 -17.17
C ARG A 186 -1.90 8.46 -17.78
N GLN A 187 -2.95 8.12 -17.03
CA GLN A 187 -4.34 8.20 -17.51
C GLN A 187 -4.76 9.65 -17.77
N GLU A 188 -4.42 10.58 -16.89
CA GLU A 188 -4.67 12.02 -17.07
C GLU A 188 -3.88 12.58 -18.26
N ALA A 189 -2.64 12.15 -18.46
CA ALA A 189 -1.84 12.53 -19.63
C ALA A 189 -2.40 11.95 -20.94
N GLU A 190 -2.93 10.73 -20.92
CA GLU A 190 -3.59 10.13 -22.08
C GLU A 190 -4.91 10.82 -22.41
N GLU A 191 -5.72 11.13 -21.39
CA GLU A 191 -7.00 11.83 -21.57
C GLU A 191 -6.79 13.28 -22.02
N GLY A 192 -5.78 13.96 -21.48
CA GLY A 192 -5.35 15.28 -21.94
C GLY A 192 -4.87 15.27 -23.39
N LYS A 193 -4.08 14.27 -23.80
CA LYS A 193 -3.66 14.10 -25.20
C LYS A 193 -4.85 13.83 -26.14
N ARG A 194 -5.83 13.02 -25.72
CA ARG A 194 -7.04 12.77 -26.51
C ARG A 194 -7.87 14.05 -26.71
N LYS A 195 -8.01 14.87 -25.66
CA LYS A 195 -8.72 16.17 -25.75
C LYS A 195 -8.02 17.17 -26.68
N CYS A 196 -6.68 17.25 -26.63
CA CYS A 196 -5.94 18.13 -27.56
C CYS A 196 -6.07 17.69 -29.03
N VAL A 197 -6.13 16.38 -29.31
CA VAL A 197 -6.31 15.86 -30.67
C VAL A 197 -7.73 16.08 -31.21
N GLU A 198 -8.74 16.13 -30.33
CA GLU A 198 -10.11 16.49 -30.71
C GLU A 198 -10.30 18.00 -30.91
N GLU A 199 -9.61 18.86 -30.13
CA GLU A 199 -9.66 20.32 -30.28
C GLU A 199 -8.94 20.82 -31.56
N ASP A 200 -7.83 20.18 -31.95
CA ASP A 200 -7.13 20.50 -33.22
C ASP A 200 -7.97 20.13 -34.46
N GLN A 201 -8.80 19.09 -34.37
CA GLN A 201 -9.70 18.71 -35.46
C GLN A 201 -10.92 19.64 -35.59
N GLN A 202 -11.33 20.32 -34.51
CA GLN A 202 -12.46 21.26 -34.54
C GLN A 202 -12.03 22.70 -34.89
N ASN A 203 -10.79 23.10 -34.56
CA ASN A 203 -10.28 24.46 -34.87
C ASN A 203 -9.65 24.60 -36.27
N GLY A 204 -9.52 23.52 -37.05
CA GLY A 204 -8.93 23.54 -38.40
C GLY A 204 -9.83 24.00 -39.55
N THR A 205 -11.07 24.47 -39.32
CA THR A 205 -12.04 24.77 -40.42
C THR A 205 -12.37 26.26 -40.60
N LEU A 206 -11.54 27.20 -40.13
CA LEU A 206 -11.76 28.63 -40.40
C LEU A 206 -10.46 29.32 -40.80
N GLY A 207 -10.18 29.33 -42.11
CA GLY A 207 -9.21 30.25 -42.69
C GLY A 207 -8.57 29.76 -43.97
N ASP A 208 -9.27 29.83 -45.10
CA ASP A 208 -8.62 30.32 -46.31
C ASP A 208 -9.62 30.99 -47.26
N THR A 209 -9.53 32.32 -47.31
CA THR A 209 -10.25 33.19 -48.24
C THR A 209 -9.46 33.22 -49.54
N ARG A 210 -9.87 32.45 -50.55
CA ARG A 210 -9.29 32.56 -51.90
C ARG A 210 -10.27 33.22 -52.88
N VAL A 211 -9.84 34.39 -53.32
CA VAL A 211 -10.38 35.25 -54.37
C VAL A 211 -10.56 34.47 -55.68
N SER A 212 -11.74 34.60 -56.28
CA SER A 212 -12.03 34.16 -57.66
C SER A 212 -11.49 35.16 -58.69
N PRO A 213 -11.16 34.70 -59.90
CA PRO A 213 -11.85 35.27 -61.05
C PRO A 213 -12.36 34.22 -62.05
N SER A 214 -13.32 34.67 -62.85
CA SER A 214 -14.23 33.96 -63.74
C SER A 214 -13.69 33.67 -65.16
N THR A 215 -14.19 32.56 -65.75
CA THR A 215 -14.53 32.29 -67.19
C THR A 215 -13.40 32.41 -68.25
N SER A 216 -13.23 31.58 -69.29
CA SER A 216 -13.98 30.47 -69.90
C SER A 216 -13.13 29.88 -71.06
N GLY A 217 -13.27 28.59 -71.40
CA GLY A 217 -13.19 28.14 -72.81
C GLY A 217 -12.22 26.99 -73.17
N ALA A 218 -12.81 25.96 -73.79
CA ALA A 218 -12.29 25.07 -74.84
C ALA A 218 -11.50 23.76 -74.50
N VAL A 219 -12.25 22.64 -74.56
CA VAL A 219 -12.07 21.43 -75.39
C VAL A 219 -10.65 20.97 -75.78
N SER A 220 -10.26 19.73 -75.43
CA SER A 220 -10.07 18.60 -76.36
C SER A 220 -9.53 17.33 -75.67
N ASN A 221 -9.96 16.19 -76.20
CA ASN A 221 -9.59 14.81 -75.86
C ASN A 221 -8.13 14.49 -76.21
N GLU A 222 -7.54 13.51 -75.52
CA GLU A 222 -6.96 12.25 -76.05
C GLU A 222 -6.22 11.57 -74.88
N GLU A 223 -6.69 10.44 -74.39
CA GLU A 223 -6.48 9.06 -74.88
C GLU A 223 -5.23 8.40 -74.24
N ARG A 224 -5.50 7.22 -73.68
CA ARG A 224 -4.66 6.01 -73.68
C ARG A 224 -3.70 5.71 -72.51
N THR A 225 -4.15 4.68 -71.77
CA THR A 225 -3.43 3.42 -71.40
C THR A 225 -2.25 3.51 -70.43
N GLU A 226 -2.01 2.59 -69.50
CA GLU A 226 -2.55 1.27 -69.14
C GLU A 226 -2.03 0.98 -67.71
N GLY A 227 -2.82 0.41 -66.81
CA GLY A 227 -2.72 -1.02 -66.43
C GLY A 227 -1.66 -1.24 -65.33
N ASN A 228 -1.96 -1.25 -64.03
CA ASN A 228 -2.81 -2.14 -63.20
C ASN A 228 -2.32 -3.59 -63.06
N VAL A 229 -2.68 -4.20 -61.92
CA VAL A 229 -2.57 -5.62 -61.49
C VAL A 229 -1.28 -5.91 -60.66
N VAL A 230 -1.32 -6.06 -59.33
CA VAL A 230 -2.01 -7.01 -58.41
C VAL A 230 -1.43 -8.43 -58.47
N VAL A 231 -1.45 -9.10 -57.30
CA VAL A 231 -1.57 -10.56 -57.05
C VAL A 231 -0.36 -11.22 -56.35
N ASP A 232 -0.46 -11.29 -55.01
CA ASP A 232 -0.67 -12.54 -54.24
C ASP A 232 0.50 -13.53 -53.95
N ARG A 233 0.27 -14.22 -52.82
CA ARG A 233 0.67 -15.59 -52.44
C ARG A 233 2.00 -15.84 -51.71
N THR A 234 1.82 -16.09 -50.40
CA THR A 234 2.18 -17.30 -49.61
C THR A 234 3.57 -17.93 -49.77
N VAL A 235 4.20 -18.31 -48.63
CA VAL A 235 4.63 -19.69 -48.29
C VAL A 235 5.44 -19.75 -46.97
N VAL A 236 4.94 -20.60 -46.06
CA VAL A 236 5.51 -21.48 -45.00
C VAL A 236 6.65 -21.10 -44.03
N GLU A 237 6.38 -21.47 -42.76
CA GLU A 237 7.20 -22.10 -41.71
C GLU A 237 8.69 -22.43 -41.97
N SER A 238 9.54 -22.13 -40.98
CA SER A 238 10.43 -23.13 -40.36
C SER A 238 11.09 -22.65 -39.05
N VAL A 239 11.06 -23.54 -38.07
CA VAL A 239 11.83 -23.63 -36.82
C VAL A 239 13.35 -23.80 -37.04
N ALA A 240 14.20 -23.26 -36.15
CA ALA A 240 15.39 -23.91 -35.58
C ALA A 240 16.14 -22.99 -34.59
N ALA A 241 16.72 -23.62 -33.56
CA ALA A 241 17.46 -23.05 -32.44
C ALA A 241 18.99 -23.19 -32.64
N GLU A 242 19.76 -22.77 -31.61
CA GLU A 242 21.21 -22.98 -31.34
C GLU A 242 22.21 -22.05 -32.08
N THR A 243 23.41 -21.68 -31.60
CA THR A 243 24.06 -21.45 -30.29
C THR A 243 25.38 -20.66 -30.58
N LYS A 244 25.73 -19.72 -29.69
CA LYS A 244 27.05 -19.34 -29.12
C LYS A 244 28.38 -19.47 -29.92
N GLU A 245 29.10 -18.33 -30.07
CA GLU A 245 30.59 -18.16 -30.07
C GLU A 245 30.86 -16.69 -29.62
N VAL A 246 31.63 -16.29 -28.59
CA VAL A 246 33.03 -16.48 -28.13
C VAL A 246 34.08 -15.98 -29.13
N VAL A 247 34.53 -14.74 -28.93
CA VAL A 247 35.77 -14.18 -29.52
C VAL A 247 36.63 -13.65 -28.37
N THR A 248 37.80 -14.25 -28.20
CA THR A 248 38.89 -13.79 -27.33
C THR A 248 39.94 -13.06 -28.16
N CYS A 249 40.51 -11.98 -27.63
CA CYS A 249 41.80 -11.46 -28.07
C CYS A 249 42.64 -11.08 -26.84
N ASP A 250 43.77 -11.78 -26.71
CA ASP A 250 44.87 -11.54 -25.77
C ASP A 250 45.63 -10.25 -26.09
N GLY A 251 46.23 -9.59 -25.10
CA GLY A 251 47.19 -8.50 -25.38
C GLY A 251 47.61 -7.52 -24.28
N VAL A 252 47.98 -8.00 -23.07
CA VAL A 252 49.14 -7.56 -22.25
C VAL A 252 49.32 -6.08 -21.81
N LEU A 253 49.15 -5.91 -20.49
CA LEU A 253 49.84 -5.07 -19.48
C LEU A 253 49.78 -3.54 -19.53
N GLU A 254 49.15 -2.96 -18.51
CA GLU A 254 49.84 -2.05 -17.58
C GLU A 254 49.26 -2.19 -16.16
N THR A 255 50.17 -2.35 -15.21
CA THR A 255 49.92 -2.73 -13.82
C THR A 255 49.48 -1.52 -13.00
N SER A 256 48.27 -1.56 -12.43
CA SER A 256 47.94 -0.71 -11.27
C SER A 256 47.28 -1.57 -10.20
N VAL A 257 47.93 -1.62 -9.05
CA VAL A 257 47.52 -2.35 -7.87
C VAL A 257 46.18 -1.77 -7.37
N GLN A 258 45.11 -2.55 -7.45
CA GLN A 258 43.93 -2.34 -6.61
C GLN A 258 43.63 -3.63 -5.85
N ALA A 259 43.80 -3.53 -4.52
CA ALA A 259 43.45 -4.57 -3.58
C ALA A 259 42.00 -5.00 -3.81
N GLY A 260 41.80 -6.30 -4.01
CA GLY A 260 40.49 -6.88 -4.25
C GLY A 260 39.52 -6.50 -3.14
N ALA A 261 38.42 -5.86 -3.52
CA ALA A 261 37.27 -5.70 -2.66
C ALA A 261 36.80 -7.09 -2.22
N PRO A 262 36.56 -7.32 -0.91
CA PRO A 262 35.95 -8.57 -0.47
C PRO A 262 34.55 -8.70 -1.10
N PRO A 263 34.06 -9.94 -1.33
CA PRO A 263 32.74 -10.17 -1.92
C PRO A 263 31.66 -9.39 -1.14
N PRO A 264 30.55 -8.97 -1.77
CA PRO A 264 29.44 -8.34 -1.08
C PRO A 264 28.86 -9.33 -0.09
N THR A 265 29.36 -9.30 1.15
CA THR A 265 28.74 -10.01 2.26
C THR A 265 27.50 -9.20 2.62
N GLU A 266 26.37 -9.58 2.03
CA GLU A 266 25.06 -9.28 2.59
C GLU A 266 25.07 -9.64 4.07
N ARG A 267 24.56 -8.73 4.92
CA ARG A 267 24.49 -8.94 6.36
C ARG A 267 23.10 -8.65 6.88
N HIS A 268 22.71 -9.39 7.91
CA HIS A 268 21.38 -9.25 8.50
C HIS A 268 21.43 -8.35 9.73
N PHE A 269 20.69 -7.24 9.67
CA PHE A 269 20.66 -6.24 10.73
C PHE A 269 19.27 -6.01 11.30
N TYR A 270 19.24 -5.64 12.57
CA TYR A 270 18.09 -5.10 13.26
C TYR A 270 18.43 -3.69 13.72
N HIS A 271 17.43 -2.81 13.81
CA HIS A 271 17.64 -1.50 14.42
C HIS A 271 16.56 -1.11 15.41
N VAL A 272 16.96 -0.24 16.34
CA VAL A 272 16.07 0.61 17.13
C VAL A 272 16.27 2.03 16.65
N LEU A 273 15.19 2.74 16.32
CA LEU A 273 15.24 4.16 15.95
C LEU A 273 14.54 5.00 17.02
N VAL A 274 15.29 5.90 17.64
CA VAL A 274 14.78 6.90 18.58
C VAL A 274 14.80 8.25 17.89
N LYS A 275 13.63 8.85 17.67
CA LYS A 275 13.53 10.15 16.99
C LYS A 275 13.59 11.31 17.99
N HIS A 276 13.89 12.51 17.49
CA HIS A 276 13.83 13.78 18.21
C HIS A 276 13.12 14.85 17.38
N LYS A 277 12.84 16.01 17.98
CA LYS A 277 12.08 17.11 17.34
C LYS A 277 12.71 17.65 16.05
N ASP A 278 14.04 17.55 15.91
CA ASP A 278 14.80 18.13 14.80
C ASP A 278 14.96 17.18 13.58
N VAL A 279 14.39 15.97 13.64
CA VAL A 279 14.45 15.02 12.51
C VAL A 279 13.48 15.41 11.40
N ARG A 280 13.74 14.96 10.15
CA ARG A 280 12.90 15.26 8.97
C ARG A 280 11.43 14.87 9.14
N ARG A 281 11.15 13.83 9.94
CA ARG A 281 9.79 13.37 10.27
C ARG A 281 9.65 13.09 11.77
N PRO A 282 9.33 14.11 12.60
CA PRO A 282 9.25 13.99 14.06
C PRO A 282 7.90 13.41 14.49
N SER A 283 7.50 12.30 13.86
CA SER A 283 6.32 11.53 14.23
C SER A 283 6.67 10.05 14.32
N SER A 284 6.14 9.37 15.34
CA SER A 284 6.38 7.94 15.49
C SER A 284 5.63 7.14 14.43
N LEU A 285 6.34 6.15 13.86
CA LEU A 285 5.78 5.19 12.92
C LEU A 285 5.56 3.81 13.57
N ALA A 286 5.91 3.66 14.84
CA ALA A 286 5.79 2.40 15.55
C ALA A 286 4.32 2.08 15.88
N PRO A 287 3.95 0.79 15.97
CA PRO A 287 2.60 0.37 16.31
C PRO A 287 2.08 0.97 17.64
N ARG A 288 2.96 1.09 18.65
CA ARG A 288 2.61 1.54 20.00
C ARG A 288 2.04 2.96 20.06
N ASN A 289 2.59 3.88 19.24
CA ASN A 289 2.28 5.31 19.30
C ASN A 289 2.24 5.95 17.91
N LYS A 290 1.69 5.22 16.94
CA LYS A 290 1.63 5.63 15.54
C LYS A 290 0.98 7.02 15.39
N GLY A 291 1.73 7.97 14.82
CA GLY A 291 1.27 9.33 14.55
C GLY A 291 1.48 10.33 15.69
N GLU A 292 2.01 9.91 16.84
CA GLU A 292 2.39 10.81 17.92
C GLU A 292 3.55 11.73 17.48
N LYS A 293 3.44 13.03 17.75
CA LYS A 293 4.50 14.00 17.48
C LYS A 293 5.56 13.95 18.57
N ILE A 294 6.81 13.86 18.16
CA ILE A 294 7.95 13.73 19.06
C ILE A 294 8.53 15.10 19.36
N THR A 295 8.46 15.49 20.63
CA THR A 295 8.88 16.82 21.13
C THR A 295 10.24 16.81 21.85
N ARG A 296 10.80 15.63 22.11
CA ARG A 296 12.07 15.47 22.84
C ARG A 296 13.26 16.09 22.08
N SER A 297 14.28 16.52 22.81
CA SER A 297 15.49 17.09 22.20
C SER A 297 16.40 16.02 21.60
N ARG A 298 17.35 16.43 20.75
CA ARG A 298 18.40 15.57 20.22
C ARG A 298 19.22 14.92 21.34
N ALA A 299 19.61 15.69 22.35
CA ALA A 299 20.36 15.20 23.51
C ALA A 299 19.57 14.13 24.27
N ASP A 300 18.26 14.34 24.48
CA ASP A 300 17.43 13.35 25.17
C ASP A 300 17.32 12.04 24.40
N ALA A 301 17.24 12.09 23.06
CA ALA A 301 17.21 10.89 22.24
C ALA A 301 18.52 10.09 22.33
N ILE A 302 19.67 10.77 22.38
CA ILE A 302 20.98 10.13 22.60
C ILE A 302 21.04 9.52 24.00
N ASN A 303 20.64 10.28 25.03
CA ASN A 303 20.61 9.80 26.40
C ASN A 303 19.71 8.56 26.56
N LEU A 304 18.57 8.53 25.87
CA LEU A 304 17.68 7.37 25.85
C LEU A 304 18.34 6.16 25.19
N ALA A 305 18.98 6.34 24.03
CA ALA A 305 19.72 5.27 23.36
C ALA A 305 20.88 4.74 24.22
N GLN A 306 21.59 5.62 24.91
CA GLN A 306 22.65 5.23 25.86
C GLN A 306 22.09 4.52 27.09
N ALA A 307 20.93 4.93 27.61
CA ALA A 307 20.28 4.28 28.73
C ALA A 307 19.85 2.85 28.38
N ILE A 308 19.32 2.63 27.17
CA ILE A 308 19.02 1.30 26.64
C ILE A 308 20.28 0.41 26.64
N LEU A 309 21.41 0.94 26.13
CA LEU A 309 22.67 0.20 26.13
C LEU A 309 23.17 -0.06 27.56
N ALA A 310 23.06 0.91 28.46
CA ALA A 310 23.50 0.81 29.85
C ALA A 310 22.70 -0.23 30.64
N GLN A 311 21.37 -0.30 30.45
CA GLN A 311 20.49 -1.27 31.09
C GLN A 311 20.87 -2.72 30.76
N HIS A 312 21.48 -2.94 29.59
CA HIS A 312 21.89 -4.25 29.12
C HIS A 312 23.42 -4.47 29.18
N LYS A 313 24.19 -3.50 29.69
CA LYS A 313 25.66 -3.50 29.71
C LYS A 313 26.26 -4.50 30.70
N GLU A 314 25.50 -4.94 31.69
CA GLU A 314 25.92 -6.01 32.62
C GLU A 314 25.99 -7.38 31.94
N ARG A 315 25.39 -7.53 30.75
CA ARG A 315 25.40 -8.79 29.98
C ARG A 315 26.42 -8.69 28.86
N LYS A 316 27.30 -9.68 28.78
CA LYS A 316 28.45 -9.71 27.85
C LYS A 316 28.05 -9.86 26.38
N THR A 317 26.80 -10.25 26.09
CA THR A 317 26.31 -10.53 24.74
C THR A 317 24.80 -10.27 24.67
N TRP A 318 24.33 -9.70 23.57
CA TRP A 318 22.91 -9.47 23.32
C TRP A 318 22.29 -10.67 22.59
N SER A 319 21.16 -11.15 23.07
CA SER A 319 20.33 -12.08 22.31
C SER A 319 19.37 -11.35 21.38
N LEU A 320 18.98 -12.00 20.28
CA LEU A 320 18.02 -11.44 19.33
C LEU A 320 16.67 -11.14 19.99
N ASP A 321 16.15 -12.05 20.82
CA ASP A 321 14.86 -11.90 21.50
C ASP A 321 14.82 -10.66 22.42
N GLU A 322 15.92 -10.39 23.13
CA GLU A 322 16.04 -9.19 23.96
C GLU A 322 16.06 -7.92 23.10
N PHE A 323 16.82 -7.93 22.00
CA PHE A 323 16.88 -6.78 21.11
C PHE A 323 15.50 -6.49 20.49
N VAL A 324 14.77 -7.53 20.08
CA VAL A 324 13.39 -7.42 19.59
C VAL A 324 12.46 -6.80 20.64
N GLN A 325 12.62 -7.17 21.92
CA GLN A 325 11.86 -6.56 23.01
C GLN A 325 12.13 -5.05 23.11
N VAL A 326 13.40 -4.66 23.06
CA VAL A 326 13.81 -3.24 23.06
C VAL A 326 13.26 -2.50 21.84
N VAL A 327 13.23 -3.13 20.66
CA VAL A 327 12.62 -2.53 19.46
C VAL A 327 11.14 -2.27 19.70
N ARG A 328 10.39 -3.23 20.25
CA ARG A 328 8.95 -3.06 20.51
C ARG A 328 8.67 -1.92 21.48
N ASP A 329 9.50 -1.77 22.50
CA ASP A 329 9.31 -0.78 23.56
C ASP A 329 9.75 0.62 23.14
N PHE A 330 10.88 0.75 22.43
CA PHE A 330 11.52 2.04 22.20
C PHE A 330 11.54 2.49 20.73
N SER A 331 11.55 1.59 19.76
CA SER A 331 11.67 1.96 18.35
C SER A 331 10.48 2.77 17.87
N GLU A 332 10.75 3.79 17.05
CA GLU A 332 9.77 4.71 16.45
C GLU A 332 9.81 4.66 14.92
N CYS A 333 10.54 3.68 14.37
CA CYS A 333 10.56 3.36 12.96
C CYS A 333 9.37 2.47 12.57
N GLY A 334 9.01 2.49 11.29
CA GLY A 334 8.02 1.56 10.74
C GLY A 334 8.49 0.09 10.75
N SER A 335 9.80 -0.14 10.80
CA SER A 335 10.41 -1.48 10.95
C SER A 335 10.05 -2.15 12.27
N ALA A 336 9.59 -1.40 13.28
CA ALA A 336 9.09 -1.97 14.54
C ALA A 336 7.93 -2.97 14.34
N LYS A 337 7.23 -2.92 13.19
CA LYS A 337 6.22 -3.93 12.80
C LYS A 337 6.82 -5.29 12.44
N ARG A 338 8.09 -5.31 12.05
CA ARG A 338 8.89 -6.50 11.77
C ARG A 338 9.96 -6.66 12.85
N ASP A 339 9.66 -6.26 14.09
CA ASP A 339 10.57 -6.39 15.22
C ASP A 339 11.95 -5.70 15.02
N GLY A 340 12.00 -4.66 14.18
CA GLY A 340 13.23 -3.91 13.90
C GLY A 340 14.06 -4.48 12.75
N ASP A 341 13.59 -5.54 12.12
CA ASP A 341 14.28 -6.26 11.05
C ASP A 341 14.44 -5.38 9.79
N LEU A 342 15.68 -5.24 9.35
CA LEU A 342 16.07 -4.59 8.10
C LEU A 342 16.24 -5.58 6.93
N GLY A 343 16.37 -6.87 7.21
CA GLY A 343 16.67 -7.93 6.25
C GLY A 343 18.17 -8.01 5.91
N MET A 344 18.47 -8.72 4.83
CA MET A 344 19.81 -8.77 4.24
C MET A 344 20.10 -7.45 3.52
N VAL A 345 21.18 -6.79 3.92
CA VAL A 345 21.57 -5.47 3.43
C VAL A 345 22.99 -5.51 2.89
N GLU A 346 23.20 -4.90 1.73
CA GLU A 346 24.52 -4.66 1.12
C GLU A 346 25.09 -3.30 1.54
N SER A 347 26.42 -3.17 1.54
CA SER A 347 27.09 -1.90 1.83
C SER A 347 26.73 -0.85 0.78
N GLY A 348 26.28 0.32 1.21
CA GLY A 348 25.80 1.41 0.36
C GLY A 348 24.27 1.55 0.30
N THR A 349 23.52 0.71 1.02
CA THR A 349 22.04 0.77 1.03
C THR A 349 21.51 1.93 1.90
N TYR A 350 22.21 2.28 2.98
CA TYR A 350 21.80 3.37 3.87
C TYR A 350 22.78 4.54 3.85
N THR A 351 22.54 5.54 4.71
CA THR A 351 23.45 6.68 4.87
C THR A 351 24.84 6.21 5.29
N GLU A 352 25.89 6.86 4.78
CA GLU A 352 27.29 6.50 5.02
C GLU A 352 27.63 6.28 6.51
N GLY A 353 27.11 7.13 7.40
CA GLY A 353 27.31 6.98 8.85
C GLY A 353 26.64 5.75 9.46
N PHE A 354 25.51 5.30 8.90
CA PHE A 354 24.83 4.08 9.33
C PHE A 354 25.57 2.85 8.84
N ASP A 355 25.93 2.82 7.55
CA ASP A 355 26.59 1.67 6.93
C ASP A 355 27.97 1.43 7.52
N THR A 356 28.78 2.47 7.70
CA THR A 356 30.12 2.33 8.29
C THR A 356 30.07 1.63 9.64
N VAL A 357 29.09 1.99 10.47
CA VAL A 357 28.92 1.38 11.79
C VAL A 357 28.34 -0.03 11.66
N ALA A 358 27.27 -0.24 10.91
CA ALA A 358 26.63 -1.55 10.73
C ALA A 358 27.62 -2.62 10.23
N PHE A 359 28.44 -2.29 9.22
CA PHE A 359 29.42 -3.20 8.64
C PHE A 359 30.71 -3.34 9.48
N SER A 360 30.92 -2.51 10.49
CA SER A 360 32.03 -2.67 11.44
C SER A 360 31.73 -3.65 12.59
N LEU A 361 30.45 -3.90 12.88
CA LEU A 361 30.00 -4.75 14.00
C LEU A 361 30.28 -6.24 13.76
N LYS A 362 30.53 -6.97 14.84
CA LYS A 362 30.55 -8.44 14.83
C LYS A 362 29.13 -9.01 15.01
N SER A 363 28.94 -10.25 14.59
CA SER A 363 27.68 -10.98 14.78
C SER A 363 27.38 -11.11 16.28
N GLY A 364 26.17 -10.74 16.70
CA GLY A 364 25.73 -10.67 18.09
C GLY A 364 26.08 -9.38 18.84
N GLU A 365 26.61 -8.35 18.16
CA GLU A 365 27.01 -7.08 18.75
C GLU A 365 25.99 -5.96 18.46
N VAL A 366 25.84 -5.02 19.40
CA VAL A 366 25.04 -3.80 19.25
C VAL A 366 25.96 -2.58 19.12
N SER A 367 25.66 -1.69 18.17
CA SER A 367 26.41 -0.44 17.98
C SER A 367 26.24 0.56 19.11
N ALA A 368 27.18 1.50 19.17
CA ALA A 368 26.95 2.79 19.82
C ALA A 368 25.79 3.56 19.13
N PRO A 369 25.19 4.57 19.78
CA PRO A 369 24.16 5.41 19.19
C PRO A 369 24.69 6.12 17.93
N VAL A 370 24.10 5.81 16.78
CA VAL A 370 24.45 6.41 15.48
C VAL A 370 23.43 7.45 15.10
N GLU A 371 23.87 8.67 14.85
CA GLU A 371 22.97 9.76 14.50
C GLU A 371 22.82 9.89 12.98
N THR A 372 21.58 9.97 12.52
CA THR A 372 21.23 10.20 11.11
C THR A 372 20.13 11.24 11.01
N GLU A 373 19.77 11.64 9.79
CA GLU A 373 18.64 12.55 9.52
C GLU A 373 17.28 12.04 10.00
N LEU A 374 17.16 10.73 10.24
CA LEU A 374 15.94 10.09 10.71
C LEU A 374 15.85 10.01 12.24
N GLY A 375 16.97 10.17 12.95
CA GLY A 375 17.08 10.10 14.40
C GLY A 375 18.32 9.34 14.85
N VAL A 376 18.27 8.84 16.08
CA VAL A 376 19.36 8.07 16.70
C VAL A 376 19.08 6.58 16.53
N HIS A 377 20.04 5.84 16.00
CA HIS A 377 19.94 4.42 15.69
C HIS A 377 20.82 3.60 16.63
N LEU A 378 20.27 2.48 17.12
CA LEU A 378 21.06 1.35 17.64
C LEU A 378 20.94 0.21 16.66
N ILE A 379 22.06 -0.39 16.28
CA ILE A 379 22.14 -1.41 15.23
C ILE A 379 22.59 -2.71 15.88
N TYR A 380 21.88 -3.80 15.64
CA TYR A 380 22.27 -5.14 16.05
C TYR A 380 22.54 -5.98 14.82
N ARG A 381 23.68 -6.66 14.79
CA ARG A 381 24.02 -7.60 13.71
C ARG A 381 23.74 -9.02 14.17
N VAL A 382 22.97 -9.78 13.39
CA VAL A 382 22.73 -11.19 13.68
C VAL A 382 23.81 -12.06 13.05
N GLU A 383 24.06 -11.90 11.75
CA GLU A 383 24.98 -12.73 10.97
C GLU A 383 26.01 -11.91 10.20
#